data_AF-G7EMU9-F1
#
_entry.id   AF-G7EMU9-F1
#
_cell.length_a   1.000
_cell.length_b   1.000
_cell.length_c   1.000
_cell.angle_alpha   90.00
_cell.angle_beta   90.00
_cell.angle_gamma   90.00
#
_symmetry.space_group_name_H-M   'P 1'
#
loop_
_entity.id
_entity.type
_entity.pdbx_description
1 polymer ?
#
loop_
_entity_poly.entity_id
_entity_poly.type
_entity_poly.pdbx_seq_one_letter_code
_entity_poly.pdbx_strand_id
1 'polypeptide(L)'
;MIESAEEFKRLRESDIPEEYRRAAHEGADTQVWKCVLEKYPDMAFWVAQNKAVPIEVLEVLSKHPDPKVRDMVARKRKITESLMLAFATDSDPSVRNTLVNNGKVTERVLKILVNDAWQTVSERAAEKLQALIKS
;
A
#
# COMPACT_ATOMS: atom_id res chain seq x y z
N MET A 1 8.94 19.35 4.50
CA MET A 1 7.72 18.67 4.97
C MET A 1 6.56 19.31 4.23
N ILE A 2 5.49 18.55 3.99
CA ILE A 2 4.24 19.09 3.46
C ILE A 2 3.41 19.57 4.64
N GLU A 3 2.94 20.80 4.58
CA GLU A 3 2.36 21.50 5.72
C GLU A 3 0.81 21.48 5.72
N SER A 4 0.18 21.21 4.57
CA SER A 4 -1.29 21.22 4.45
C SER A 4 -1.82 20.31 3.35
N ALA A 5 -3.14 20.06 3.39
CA ALA A 5 -3.83 19.28 2.38
C ALA A 5 -3.87 20.00 1.03
N GLU A 6 -4.09 21.31 1.06
CA GLU A 6 -4.10 22.21 -0.08
C GLU A 6 -2.72 22.24 -0.76
N GLU A 7 -1.64 22.30 0.03
CA GLU A 7 -0.27 22.21 -0.50
C GLU A 7 -0.04 20.86 -1.18
N PHE A 8 -0.41 19.75 -0.54
CA PHE A 8 -0.24 18.42 -1.14
C PHE A 8 -0.93 18.32 -2.49
N LYS A 9 -2.20 18.75 -2.57
CA LYS A 9 -2.98 18.75 -3.81
C LYS A 9 -2.30 19.61 -4.88
N ARG A 10 -1.92 20.85 -4.54
CA ARG A 10 -1.24 21.77 -5.46
C ARG A 10 0.05 21.15 -6.01
N LEU A 11 0.88 20.57 -5.15
CA LEU A 11 2.14 19.93 -5.56
C LEU A 11 1.89 18.73 -6.48
N ARG A 12 0.81 17.96 -6.24
CA ARG A 12 0.47 16.79 -7.05
C ARG A 12 -0.05 17.14 -8.43
N GLU A 13 -0.73 18.26 -8.55
CA GLU A 13 -1.28 18.79 -9.80
C GLU A 13 -0.31 19.71 -10.54
N SER A 14 0.88 19.96 -9.97
CA SER A 14 1.87 20.83 -10.58
C SER A 14 2.54 20.17 -11.79
N ASP A 15 2.63 20.92 -12.89
CA ASP A 15 3.43 20.56 -14.06
C ASP A 15 4.94 20.72 -13.81
N ILE A 16 5.35 21.32 -12.69
CA ILE A 16 6.76 21.46 -12.32
C ILE A 16 7.25 20.11 -11.77
N PRO A 17 8.21 19.43 -12.46
CA PRO A 17 8.63 18.08 -12.06
C PRO A 17 9.17 17.98 -10.64
N GLU A 18 9.78 19.07 -10.15
CA GLU A 18 10.33 19.15 -8.80
C GLU A 18 9.25 19.21 -7.72
N GLU A 19 8.16 19.94 -7.95
CA GLU A 19 7.01 19.98 -7.05
C GLU A 19 6.29 18.62 -7.02
N TYR A 20 6.08 18.02 -8.19
CA TYR A 20 5.48 16.69 -8.29
C TYR A 20 6.32 15.62 -7.57
N ARG A 21 7.66 15.69 -7.71
CA ARG A 21 8.57 14.79 -7.01
C ARG A 21 8.55 15.02 -5.51
N ARG A 22 8.48 16.28 -5.08
CA ARG A 22 8.33 16.67 -3.67
C ARG A 22 7.09 16.01 -3.06
N ALA A 23 5.94 16.09 -3.73
CA ALA A 23 4.70 15.44 -3.27
C ALA A 23 4.83 13.92 -3.07
N ALA A 24 5.64 13.24 -3.88
CA ALA A 24 5.82 11.79 -3.78
C ALA A 24 6.82 11.35 -2.68
N HIS A 25 7.65 12.26 -2.19
CA HIS A 25 8.79 11.93 -1.33
C HIS A 25 8.77 12.60 0.04
N GLU A 26 8.28 13.82 0.16
CA GLU A 26 8.20 14.50 1.44
C GLU A 26 7.11 13.90 2.33
N GLY A 27 7.39 13.86 3.63
CA GLY A 27 6.40 13.51 4.64
C GLY A 27 5.52 14.69 5.00
N ALA A 28 4.42 14.38 5.67
CA ALA A 28 3.56 15.31 6.36
C ALA A 28 3.19 14.70 7.71
N ASP A 29 2.71 15.52 8.64
CA ASP A 29 2.08 15.02 9.86
C ASP A 29 0.88 14.11 9.52
N THR A 30 0.63 13.11 10.35
CA THR A 30 -0.53 12.21 10.22
C THR A 30 -1.84 12.98 10.09
N GLN A 31 -2.00 14.09 10.80
CA GLN A 31 -3.22 14.92 10.70
C GLN A 31 -3.34 15.59 9.33
N VAL A 32 -2.24 16.02 8.72
CA VAL A 32 -2.26 16.59 7.36
C VAL A 32 -2.72 15.54 6.35
N TRP A 33 -2.21 14.30 6.45
CA TRP A 33 -2.66 13.22 5.58
C TRP A 33 -4.14 12.89 5.76
N LYS A 34 -4.64 12.86 6.99
CA LYS A 34 -6.07 12.66 7.26
C LYS A 34 -6.91 13.77 6.63
N CYS A 35 -6.48 15.03 6.76
CA CYS A 35 -7.13 16.16 6.10
C CYS A 35 -7.13 16.03 4.57
N VAL A 36 -6.06 15.52 3.95
CA VAL A 36 -6.04 15.23 2.50
C VAL A 36 -7.12 14.22 2.14
N LEU A 37 -7.21 13.09 2.86
CA LEU A 37 -8.17 12.03 2.56
C LEU A 37 -9.62 12.47 2.77
N GLU A 38 -9.86 13.38 3.71
CA GLU A 38 -11.18 13.95 3.98
C GLU A 38 -11.58 14.98 2.91
N LYS A 39 -10.71 15.93 2.59
CA LYS A 39 -11.01 17.04 1.66
C LYS A 39 -10.91 16.64 0.19
N TYR A 40 -9.98 15.73 -0.14
CA TYR A 40 -9.65 15.31 -1.49
C TYR A 40 -9.55 13.78 -1.58
N PRO A 41 -10.69 13.06 -1.51
CA PRO A 41 -10.69 11.60 -1.54
C PRO A 41 -10.04 11.00 -2.80
N ASP A 42 -10.08 11.71 -3.93
CA ASP A 42 -9.40 11.36 -5.19
C ASP A 42 -7.87 11.33 -5.07
N MET A 43 -7.31 11.98 -4.05
CA MET A 43 -5.87 11.97 -3.77
C MET A 43 -5.41 10.71 -3.00
N ALA A 44 -6.32 9.83 -2.58
CA ALA A 44 -5.99 8.65 -1.77
C ALA A 44 -4.92 7.74 -2.41
N PHE A 45 -4.97 7.55 -3.73
CA PHE A 45 -3.94 6.79 -4.44
C PHE A 45 -2.56 7.44 -4.33
N TRP A 46 -2.49 8.76 -4.43
CA TRP A 46 -1.24 9.51 -4.34
C TRP A 46 -0.69 9.56 -2.91
N VAL A 47 -1.57 9.68 -1.91
CA VAL A 47 -1.20 9.53 -0.49
C VAL A 47 -0.63 8.13 -0.25
N ALA A 48 -1.30 7.09 -0.74
CA ALA A 48 -0.79 5.72 -0.67
C ALA A 48 0.56 5.59 -1.40
N GLN A 49 0.76 6.26 -2.54
CA GLN A 49 2.00 6.21 -3.31
C GLN A 49 3.17 6.89 -2.58
N ASN A 50 2.94 7.93 -1.80
CA ASN A 50 3.98 8.69 -1.09
C ASN A 50 4.92 7.78 -0.27
N LYS A 51 6.23 8.03 -0.34
CA LYS A 51 7.25 7.18 0.32
C LYS A 51 7.28 7.36 1.84
N ALA A 52 7.02 8.56 2.32
CA ALA A 52 7.07 8.96 3.71
C ALA A 52 5.74 8.77 4.48
N VAL A 53 4.65 8.40 3.81
CA VAL A 53 3.31 8.22 4.43
C VAL A 53 3.35 7.36 5.71
N PRO A 54 2.86 7.84 6.87
CA PRO A 54 2.88 7.08 8.12
C PRO A 54 2.08 5.77 8.07
N ILE A 55 2.40 4.82 8.95
CA ILE A 55 1.72 3.51 8.99
C ILE A 55 0.24 3.66 9.36
N GLU A 56 -0.09 4.60 10.24
CA GLU A 56 -1.45 4.92 10.69
C GLU A 56 -2.33 5.38 9.52
N VAL A 57 -1.75 6.08 8.54
CA VAL A 57 -2.46 6.50 7.33
C VAL A 57 -2.64 5.32 6.37
N LEU A 58 -1.63 4.44 6.27
CA LEU A 58 -1.75 3.20 5.49
C LEU A 58 -2.84 2.27 6.06
N GLU A 59 -3.02 2.24 7.38
CA GLU A 59 -4.11 1.47 8.01
C GLU A 59 -5.49 1.99 7.59
N VAL A 60 -5.67 3.31 7.49
CA VAL A 60 -6.90 3.90 6.95
C VAL A 60 -7.09 3.50 5.48
N LEU A 61 -6.04 3.66 4.67
CA LEU A 61 -6.07 3.37 3.24
C LEU A 61 -6.23 1.87 2.91
N SER A 62 -5.85 0.98 3.82
CA SER A 62 -6.02 -0.46 3.66
C SER A 62 -7.48 -0.90 3.53
N LYS A 63 -8.42 -0.05 3.97
CA LYS A 63 -9.87 -0.29 3.92
C LYS A 63 -10.56 0.51 2.81
N HIS A 64 -9.79 1.20 1.96
CA HIS A 64 -10.33 2.05 0.91
C HIS A 64 -11.14 1.21 -0.10
N PRO A 65 -12.30 1.68 -0.60
CA PRO A 65 -13.14 0.91 -1.52
C PRO A 65 -12.45 0.59 -2.86
N ASP A 66 -11.62 1.51 -3.35
CA ASP A 66 -10.83 1.29 -4.58
C ASP A 66 -9.68 0.30 -4.36
N PRO A 67 -9.68 -0.87 -5.03
CA PRO A 67 -8.59 -1.84 -4.95
C PRO A 67 -7.24 -1.30 -5.41
N LYS A 68 -7.17 -0.28 -6.29
CA LYS A 68 -5.90 0.33 -6.70
C LYS A 68 -5.20 1.05 -5.53
N VAL A 69 -5.98 1.62 -4.62
CA VAL A 69 -5.45 2.23 -3.39
C VAL A 69 -4.92 1.14 -2.47
N ARG A 70 -5.71 0.08 -2.24
CA ARG A 70 -5.30 -1.07 -1.40
C ARG A 70 -4.07 -1.78 -1.96
N ASP A 71 -3.98 -1.95 -3.28
CA ASP A 71 -2.82 -2.48 -4.00
C ASP A 71 -1.56 -1.66 -3.69
N MET A 72 -1.66 -0.34 -3.74
CA MET A 72 -0.54 0.55 -3.41
C MET A 72 -0.08 0.39 -1.96
N VAL A 73 -1.00 0.18 -1.03
CA VAL A 73 -0.67 -0.11 0.38
C VAL A 73 0.02 -1.47 0.48
N ALA A 74 -0.49 -2.51 -0.17
CA ALA A 74 0.08 -3.86 -0.17
C ALA A 74 1.50 -3.92 -0.75
N ARG A 75 1.92 -2.96 -1.61
CA ARG A 75 3.30 -2.82 -2.10
C ARG A 75 4.28 -2.31 -1.05
N LYS A 76 3.81 -1.66 0.02
CA LYS A 76 4.70 -1.00 0.98
C LYS A 76 5.44 -2.05 1.81
N ARG A 77 6.75 -1.87 1.93
CA ARG A 77 7.62 -2.73 2.75
C ARG A 77 7.45 -2.52 4.27
N LYS A 78 6.75 -1.46 4.67
CA LYS A 78 6.54 -1.07 6.09
C LYS A 78 5.17 -1.48 6.66
N ILE A 79 4.31 -2.13 5.87
CA ILE A 79 3.03 -2.63 6.40
C ILE A 79 3.29 -3.70 7.47
N THR A 80 2.41 -3.74 8.46
CA THR A 80 2.47 -4.71 9.56
C THR A 80 1.97 -6.08 9.10
N GLU A 81 2.31 -7.14 9.83
CA GLU A 81 1.76 -8.48 9.55
C GLU A 81 0.23 -8.48 9.63
N SER A 82 -0.37 -7.72 10.56
CA SER A 82 -1.83 -7.57 10.66
C SER A 82 -2.45 -7.04 9.35
N LEU A 83 -1.83 -6.05 8.71
CA LEU A 83 -2.28 -5.56 7.40
C LEU A 83 -2.06 -6.60 6.29
N MET A 84 -0.94 -7.32 6.32
CA MET A 84 -0.70 -8.40 5.35
C MET A 84 -1.76 -9.50 5.48
N LEU A 85 -2.13 -9.90 6.69
CA LEU A 85 -3.18 -10.89 6.93
C LEU A 85 -4.54 -10.42 6.41
N ALA A 86 -4.88 -9.14 6.59
CA ALA A 86 -6.09 -8.56 6.03
C ALA A 86 -6.08 -8.59 4.48
N PHE A 87 -4.94 -8.23 3.87
CA PHE A 87 -4.80 -8.29 2.40
C PHE A 87 -4.74 -9.71 1.84
N ALA A 88 -4.36 -10.72 2.64
CA ALA A 88 -4.35 -12.11 2.19
C ALA A 88 -5.75 -12.64 1.89
N THR A 89 -6.79 -12.01 2.44
CA THR A 89 -8.20 -12.31 2.18
C THR A 89 -8.90 -11.15 1.48
N ASP A 90 -8.17 -10.23 0.85
CA ASP A 90 -8.77 -9.11 0.09
C ASP A 90 -9.66 -9.67 -1.03
N SER A 91 -10.81 -9.04 -1.26
CA SER A 91 -11.72 -9.45 -2.34
C SER A 91 -11.09 -9.32 -3.72
N ASP A 92 -10.17 -8.36 -3.90
CA ASP A 92 -9.52 -8.12 -5.19
C ASP A 92 -8.26 -8.99 -5.35
N PRO A 93 -8.20 -9.85 -6.37
CA PRO A 93 -7.07 -10.74 -6.61
C PRO A 93 -5.77 -10.00 -6.96
N SER A 94 -5.84 -8.78 -7.49
CA SER A 94 -4.67 -7.95 -7.79
C SER A 94 -3.95 -7.55 -6.50
N VAL A 95 -4.72 -7.23 -5.46
CA VAL A 95 -4.18 -6.90 -4.13
C VAL A 95 -3.49 -8.13 -3.52
N ARG A 96 -4.11 -9.30 -3.59
CA ARG A 96 -3.53 -10.57 -3.10
C ARG A 96 -2.26 -10.95 -3.88
N ASN A 97 -2.28 -10.77 -5.20
CA ASN A 97 -1.12 -10.98 -6.07
C ASN A 97 0.03 -10.00 -5.77
N THR A 98 -0.29 -8.74 -5.45
CA THR A 98 0.72 -7.78 -5.01
C THR A 98 1.31 -8.16 -3.65
N LEU A 99 0.47 -8.59 -2.71
CA LEU A 99 0.91 -9.03 -1.39
C LEU A 99 1.86 -10.23 -1.48
N VAL A 100 1.53 -11.26 -2.27
CA VAL A 100 2.40 -12.45 -2.40
C VAL A 100 3.78 -12.06 -2.97
N ASN A 101 3.84 -11.04 -3.82
CA ASN A 101 5.09 -10.52 -4.37
C ASN A 101 5.80 -9.49 -3.47
N ASN A 102 5.21 -9.08 -2.35
CA ASN A 102 5.86 -8.19 -1.40
C ASN A 102 7.10 -8.88 -0.79
N GLY A 103 8.25 -8.19 -0.80
CA GLY A 103 9.52 -8.69 -0.26
C GLY A 103 9.55 -8.84 1.26
N LYS A 104 8.51 -8.41 1.97
CA LYS A 104 8.34 -8.54 3.43
C LYS A 104 7.17 -9.44 3.82
N VAL A 105 6.52 -10.11 2.87
CA VAL A 105 5.45 -11.07 3.16
C VAL A 105 5.95 -12.14 4.13
N THR A 106 5.16 -12.44 5.15
CA THR A 106 5.54 -13.39 6.20
C THR A 106 5.18 -14.82 5.82
N GLU A 107 5.86 -15.80 6.43
CA GLU A 107 5.54 -17.22 6.25
C GLU A 107 4.07 -17.52 6.58
N ARG A 108 3.53 -16.89 7.63
CA ARG A 108 2.13 -17.03 8.03
C ARG A 108 1.16 -16.59 6.93
N VAL A 109 1.47 -15.48 6.26
CA VAL A 109 0.66 -14.97 5.14
C VAL A 109 0.79 -15.90 3.93
N LEU A 110 1.98 -16.39 3.61
CA LEU A 110 2.19 -17.34 2.52
C LEU A 110 1.38 -18.63 2.73
N LYS A 111 1.31 -19.16 3.96
CA LYS A 111 0.49 -20.33 4.33
C LYS A 111 -1.02 -20.13 4.10
N ILE A 112 -1.50 -18.89 4.08
CA ILE A 112 -2.88 -18.59 3.69
C ILE A 112 -3.00 -18.59 2.17
N LEU A 113 -2.10 -17.85 1.49
CA LEU A 113 -2.14 -17.63 0.05
C LEU A 113 -1.88 -18.88 -0.79
N VAL A 114 -1.25 -19.94 -0.26
CA VAL A 114 -1.14 -21.23 -0.98
C VAL A 114 -2.50 -21.86 -1.30
N ASN A 115 -3.56 -21.46 -0.61
CA ASN A 115 -4.93 -21.90 -0.88
C ASN A 115 -5.76 -20.84 -1.63
N ASP A 116 -5.11 -19.83 -2.23
CA ASP A 116 -5.82 -18.80 -3.00
C ASP A 116 -6.57 -19.41 -4.19
N ALA A 117 -7.76 -18.88 -4.46
CA ALA A 117 -8.58 -19.29 -5.60
C ALA A 117 -7.91 -18.99 -6.95
N TRP A 118 -6.98 -18.03 -6.99
CA TRP A 118 -6.24 -17.66 -8.18
C TRP A 118 -4.92 -18.42 -8.24
N GLN A 119 -4.78 -19.28 -9.24
CA GLN A 119 -3.62 -20.15 -9.44
C GLN A 119 -2.29 -19.38 -9.42
N THR A 120 -2.24 -18.20 -10.05
CA THR A 120 -1.04 -17.35 -10.05
C THR A 120 -0.60 -16.92 -8.66
N VAL A 121 -1.55 -16.71 -7.74
CA VAL A 121 -1.26 -16.32 -6.36
C VAL A 121 -0.83 -17.52 -5.54
N SER A 122 -1.52 -18.64 -5.66
CA SER A 122 -1.23 -19.85 -4.89
C SER A 122 0.09 -20.52 -5.28
N GLU A 123 0.40 -20.60 -6.58
CA GLU A 123 1.69 -21.09 -7.07
C GLU A 123 2.83 -20.21 -6.58
N ARG A 124 2.69 -18.88 -6.70
CA ARG A 124 3.70 -17.94 -6.24
C ARG A 124 3.93 -18.01 -4.73
N ALA A 125 2.86 -18.24 -3.96
CA ALA A 125 2.96 -18.42 -2.52
C ALA A 125 3.72 -19.71 -2.17
N ALA A 126 3.43 -20.80 -2.88
CA ALA A 126 4.10 -22.09 -2.68
C ALA A 126 5.59 -22.01 -3.00
N GLU A 127 5.96 -21.36 -4.12
CA GLU A 127 7.36 -21.10 -4.48
C GLU A 127 8.12 -20.36 -3.37
N LYS A 128 7.54 -19.26 -2.88
CA LYS A 128 8.18 -18.44 -1.83
C LYS A 128 8.28 -19.20 -0.52
N LEU A 129 7.28 -19.99 -0.16
CA LEU A 129 7.30 -20.80 1.05
C LEU A 129 8.39 -21.89 0.97
N GLN A 130 8.54 -22.54 -0.19
CA GLN A 130 9.63 -23.50 -0.41
C GLN A 130 11.01 -22.85 -0.35
N ALA A 131 11.16 -21.63 -0.86
CA ALA A 131 12.42 -20.89 -0.81
C ALA A 131 12.87 -20.58 0.62
N LEU A 132 11.93 -20.36 1.56
CA LEU A 132 12.23 -20.14 2.99
C LEU A 132 12.73 -21.40 3.71
N ILE A 133 12.33 -22.59 3.26
CA ILE A 133 12.78 -23.87 3.84
C ILE A 133 14.22 -24.18 3.42
N LYS A 134 14.64 -23.65 2.26
CA LYS A 134 15.96 -23.92 1.66
C LYS A 134 17.04 -22.91 2.04
N SER A 135 16.69 -21.84 2.74
CA SER A 135 17.59 -20.75 3.20
C SER A 135 18.02 -20.94 4.65
#